data_AF-A0A177E645-F1
#
_entry.id   AF-A0A177E645-F1
#
_cell.length_a   1.000
_cell.length_b   1.000
_cell.length_c   1.000
_cell.angle_alpha   90.00
_cell.angle_beta   90.00
_cell.angle_gamma   90.00
#
_symmetry.space_group_name_H-M   'P 1'
#
loop_
_entity.id
_entity.type
_entity.pdbx_description
1 polymer ?
#
loop_
_entity_poly.entity_id
_entity_poly.type
_entity_poly.pdbx_seq_one_letter_code
_entity_poly.pdbx_strand_id
1 'polypeptide(L)'
;MDVVYQRILASFFRKADIGKCRIVIDDYGIGPTLKRFLNFLEKQGAEIIIARKSDDTYLEARVASIIAKRNREAVIKAINENDDYKIDGISIGSGNAGNKQTLEWLKKWYSSGKPWPWFIKRSFSTIRKIEGLKGKVKKIIPPIRDNLLSEDFKKELDSGRLNIRALSVVCPSCGTTSKAVLFTSGGKGFTARCPSCRGPIEDLNFTLRYYCSFIVPDSNVINRGLLGKDLEKSKFFEDFTILIPAVVRYECDTKGGKKEFERLGKFASIGRIKLKEVGEFNPSKFEKMTTQERDDLIMKTCIEENAILLSADNQVKGLAVSWGIFTIFVP
;
A
#
# COMPACT_ATOMS: atom_id res chain seq x y z
N MET A 1 -2.33 11.40 -6.59
CA MET A 1 -3.75 11.07 -6.82
C MET A 1 -3.85 9.75 -7.54
N ASP A 2 -3.10 9.59 -8.64
CA ASP A 2 -2.94 8.34 -9.41
C ASP A 2 -2.72 7.09 -8.56
N VAL A 3 -1.72 7.11 -7.69
CA VAL A 3 -1.40 5.97 -6.80
C VAL A 3 -2.59 5.60 -5.88
N VAL A 4 -3.42 6.58 -5.49
CA VAL A 4 -4.58 6.31 -4.63
C VAL A 4 -5.69 5.63 -5.43
N TYR A 5 -6.00 6.13 -6.63
CA TYR A 5 -6.98 5.49 -7.53
C TYR A 5 -6.54 4.09 -7.91
N GLN A 6 -5.28 3.94 -8.29
CA GLN A 6 -4.70 2.65 -8.64
C GLN A 6 -4.79 1.67 -7.46
N ARG A 7 -4.50 2.11 -6.22
CA ARG A 7 -4.67 1.27 -5.01
C ARG A 7 -6.12 0.84 -4.79
N ILE A 8 -7.08 1.73 -5.03
CA ILE A 8 -8.51 1.41 -4.93
C ILE A 8 -8.88 0.35 -5.97
N LEU A 9 -8.51 0.58 -7.24
CA LEU A 9 -8.79 -0.33 -8.35
C LEU A 9 -8.10 -1.70 -8.17
N ALA A 10 -6.84 -1.72 -7.74
CA ALA A 10 -6.11 -2.96 -7.44
C ALA A 10 -6.81 -3.80 -6.35
N SER A 11 -7.54 -3.16 -5.44
CA SER A 11 -8.33 -3.89 -4.44
C SER A 11 -9.63 -4.49 -4.99
N PHE A 12 -10.19 -3.92 -6.06
CA PHE A 12 -11.35 -4.46 -6.77
C PHE A 12 -10.95 -5.54 -7.78
N PHE A 13 -9.85 -5.34 -8.50
CA PHE A 13 -9.27 -6.28 -9.47
C PHE A 13 -9.18 -7.71 -8.92
N ARG A 14 -8.91 -7.86 -7.62
CA ARG A 14 -8.73 -9.17 -6.97
C ARG A 14 -10.02 -9.79 -6.42
N LYS A 15 -11.14 -9.08 -6.48
CA LYS A 15 -12.46 -9.52 -5.98
C LYS A 15 -13.48 -9.68 -7.08
N ALA A 16 -13.27 -9.02 -8.22
CA ALA A 16 -14.18 -9.01 -9.33
C ALA A 16 -13.53 -9.66 -10.55
N ASP A 17 -14.35 -10.33 -11.35
CA ASP A 17 -13.95 -10.76 -12.69
C ASP A 17 -13.77 -9.50 -13.57
N ILE A 18 -12.52 -9.07 -13.71
CA ILE A 18 -12.17 -7.79 -14.31
C ILE A 18 -12.61 -7.70 -15.77
N GLY A 19 -12.62 -8.84 -16.48
CA GLY A 19 -13.05 -8.93 -17.89
C GLY A 19 -14.55 -8.69 -18.09
N LYS A 20 -15.31 -8.59 -17.00
CA LYS A 20 -16.74 -8.26 -16.99
C LYS A 20 -17.03 -6.92 -16.33
N CYS A 21 -16.00 -6.13 -16.05
CA CYS A 21 -16.13 -4.86 -15.36
C CYS A 21 -16.07 -3.68 -16.34
N ARG A 22 -16.92 -2.69 -16.10
CA ARG A 22 -16.78 -1.32 -16.63
C ARG A 22 -16.22 -0.42 -15.54
N ILE A 23 -15.18 0.35 -15.87
CA ILE A 23 -14.48 1.25 -14.96
C ILE A 23 -14.55 2.65 -15.52
N VAL A 24 -15.30 3.52 -14.84
CA VAL A 24 -15.44 4.93 -15.19
C VAL A 24 -14.63 5.78 -14.23
N ILE A 25 -13.79 6.68 -14.76
CA ILE A 25 -12.96 7.59 -13.98
C ILE A 25 -13.22 9.03 -14.41
N ASP A 26 -13.48 9.90 -13.44
CA ASP A 26 -13.51 11.34 -13.65
C ASP A 26 -12.11 11.86 -14.01
N ASP A 27 -11.96 12.44 -15.19
CA ASP A 27 -10.69 12.94 -15.68
C ASP A 27 -10.28 14.25 -14.98
N TYR A 28 -9.49 14.10 -13.92
CA TYR A 28 -8.84 15.21 -13.22
C TYR A 28 -7.49 15.61 -13.85
N GLY A 29 -7.14 15.08 -15.02
CA GLY A 29 -5.80 15.14 -15.60
C GLY A 29 -4.96 13.93 -15.18
N ILE A 30 -5.46 12.73 -15.50
CA ILE A 30 -4.81 11.46 -15.12
C ILE A 30 -3.38 11.38 -15.66
N GLY A 31 -2.43 11.04 -14.79
CA GLY A 31 -1.01 10.90 -15.13
C GLY A 31 -0.65 9.56 -15.79
N PRO A 32 0.61 9.41 -16.24
CA PRO A 32 1.07 8.23 -16.97
C PRO A 32 1.01 6.95 -16.14
N THR A 33 1.25 7.08 -14.84
CA THR A 33 1.19 5.98 -13.87
C THR A 33 -0.19 5.32 -13.89
N LEU A 34 -1.26 6.04 -13.56
CA LEU A 34 -2.60 5.45 -13.56
C LEU A 34 -3.02 5.00 -14.97
N LYS A 35 -2.67 5.73 -16.03
CA LYS A 35 -2.93 5.31 -17.42
C LYS A 35 -2.36 3.93 -17.74
N ARG A 36 -1.12 3.65 -17.34
CA ARG A 36 -0.50 2.33 -17.56
C ARG A 36 -1.29 1.22 -16.86
N PHE A 37 -1.73 1.47 -15.62
CA PHE A 37 -2.54 0.50 -14.88
C PHE A 37 -3.93 0.29 -15.50
N LEU A 38 -4.57 1.33 -16.02
CA LEU A 38 -5.85 1.20 -16.72
C LEU A 38 -5.71 0.40 -18.01
N ASN A 39 -4.65 0.62 -18.78
CA ASN A 39 -4.34 -0.20 -19.97
C ASN A 39 -4.09 -1.67 -19.60
N PHE A 40 -3.45 -1.95 -18.45
CA PHE A 40 -3.34 -3.31 -17.92
C PHE A 40 -4.73 -3.94 -17.68
N LEU A 41 -5.66 -3.21 -17.07
CA LEU A 41 -7.02 -3.71 -16.82
C LEU A 41 -7.83 -3.87 -18.11
N GLU A 42 -7.69 -2.95 -19.06
CA GLU A 42 -8.31 -3.02 -20.39
C GLU A 42 -7.86 -4.27 -21.15
N LYS A 43 -6.58 -4.61 -21.10
CA LYS A 43 -6.03 -5.84 -21.69
C LYS A 43 -6.51 -7.12 -21.00
N GLN A 44 -7.03 -7.01 -19.78
CA GLN A 44 -7.72 -8.10 -19.08
C GLN A 44 -9.23 -8.15 -19.41
N GLY A 45 -9.70 -7.29 -20.32
CA GLY A 45 -11.07 -7.27 -20.83
C GLY A 45 -11.97 -6.23 -20.15
N ALA A 46 -11.47 -5.38 -19.26
CA ALA A 46 -12.29 -4.32 -18.67
C ALA A 46 -12.63 -3.23 -19.70
N GLU A 47 -13.86 -2.72 -19.65
CA GLU A 47 -14.23 -1.50 -20.36
C GLU A 47 -13.75 -0.28 -19.56
N ILE A 48 -12.85 0.52 -20.12
CA ILE A 48 -12.31 1.71 -19.44
C ILE A 48 -12.89 2.98 -20.06
N ILE A 49 -13.54 3.81 -19.24
CA ILE A 49 -14.06 5.12 -19.65
C ILE A 49 -13.38 6.22 -18.82
N ILE A 50 -12.70 7.13 -19.51
CA ILE A 50 -12.09 8.32 -18.90
C ILE A 50 -12.81 9.54 -19.47
N ALA A 51 -13.58 10.23 -18.64
CA ALA A 51 -14.39 11.37 -19.05
C ALA A 51 -14.38 12.47 -17.99
N ARG A 52 -14.46 13.73 -18.41
CA ARG A 52 -14.64 14.86 -17.49
C ARG A 52 -16.09 14.89 -16.99
N LYS A 53 -16.28 15.25 -15.72
CA LYS A 53 -17.60 15.31 -15.07
C LYS A 53 -18.33 13.98 -15.19
N SER A 54 -17.60 12.89 -14.94
CA SER A 54 -18.18 11.55 -15.09
C SER A 54 -19.33 11.30 -14.12
N ASP A 55 -19.41 11.99 -12.98
CA ASP A 55 -20.52 11.90 -12.03
C ASP A 55 -21.84 12.50 -12.55
N ASP A 56 -21.78 13.36 -13.57
CA ASP A 56 -22.98 13.89 -14.25
C ASP A 56 -23.58 12.84 -15.19
N THR A 57 -22.78 11.94 -15.74
CA THR A 57 -23.15 11.09 -16.89
C THR A 57 -23.23 9.59 -16.57
N TYR A 58 -22.38 9.10 -15.67
CA TYR A 58 -22.27 7.67 -15.36
C TYR A 58 -22.69 7.38 -13.92
N LEU A 59 -23.53 6.37 -13.73
CA LEU A 59 -24.11 6.03 -12.42
C LEU A 59 -23.03 5.63 -11.41
N GLU A 60 -22.08 4.80 -11.80
CA GLU A 60 -20.97 4.32 -10.95
C GLU A 60 -20.09 5.48 -10.46
N ALA A 61 -19.81 6.46 -11.33
CA ALA A 61 -19.05 7.65 -10.98
C ALA A 61 -19.87 8.56 -10.05
N ARG A 62 -21.17 8.69 -10.30
CA ARG A 62 -22.09 9.41 -9.43
C ARG A 62 -22.16 8.80 -8.03
N VAL A 63 -22.31 7.47 -7.94
CA VAL A 63 -22.32 6.73 -6.68
C VAL A 63 -21.00 6.93 -5.93
N ALA A 64 -19.86 6.79 -6.61
CA ALA A 64 -18.55 7.03 -6.02
C ALA A 64 -18.41 8.48 -5.50
N SER A 65 -18.87 9.47 -6.27
CA SER A 65 -18.87 10.90 -5.91
C SER A 65 -19.72 11.16 -4.66
N ILE A 66 -20.92 10.57 -4.58
CA ILE A 66 -21.81 10.68 -3.40
C ILE A 66 -21.18 10.06 -2.16
N ILE A 67 -20.65 8.83 -2.27
CA ILE A 67 -20.00 8.15 -1.14
C ILE A 67 -18.79 8.95 -0.66
N ALA A 68 -17.95 9.44 -1.58
CA ALA A 68 -16.79 10.25 -1.24
C ALA A 68 -17.18 11.56 -0.55
N LYS A 69 -18.21 12.26 -1.06
CA LYS A 69 -18.74 13.50 -0.46
C LYS A 69 -19.30 13.24 0.94
N ARG A 70 -20.11 12.20 1.13
CA ARG A 70 -20.66 11.81 2.44
C ARG A 70 -19.54 11.56 3.46
N ASN A 71 -18.53 10.77 3.08
CA ASN A 71 -17.41 10.47 3.97
C ASN A 71 -16.60 11.72 4.32
N ARG A 72 -16.38 12.62 3.35
CA ARG A 72 -15.72 13.91 3.62
C ARG A 72 -16.51 14.75 4.62
N GLU A 73 -17.82 14.88 4.43
CA GLU A 73 -18.69 15.67 5.32
C GLU A 73 -18.72 15.09 6.73
N ALA A 74 -18.79 13.76 6.88
CA ALA A 74 -18.73 13.12 8.19
C ALA A 74 -17.43 13.44 8.95
N VAL A 75 -16.28 13.40 8.24
CA VAL A 75 -14.98 13.75 8.83
C VAL A 75 -14.89 15.23 9.20
N ILE A 76 -15.34 16.13 8.31
CA ILE A 76 -15.36 17.58 8.59
C ILE A 76 -16.27 17.91 9.77
N LYS A 77 -17.43 17.25 9.87
CA LYS A 77 -18.34 17.39 11.00
C LYS A 77 -17.67 16.97 12.31
N ALA A 78 -17.07 15.77 12.35
CA ALA A 78 -16.37 15.29 13.55
C ALA A 78 -15.22 16.22 13.97
N ILE A 79 -14.48 16.78 13.00
CA ILE A 79 -13.42 17.76 13.26
C ILE A 79 -14.00 19.07 13.82
N ASN A 80 -15.11 19.56 13.29
CA ASN A 80 -15.76 20.79 13.78
C ASN A 80 -16.40 20.64 15.17
N GLU A 81 -16.84 19.44 15.51
CA GLU A 81 -17.44 19.13 16.81
C GLU A 81 -16.39 18.95 17.91
N ASN A 82 -15.14 18.63 17.56
CA ASN A 82 -14.05 18.48 18.51
C ASN A 82 -13.49 19.83 18.99
N ASP A 83 -13.57 20.07 20.30
CA ASP A 83 -13.10 21.30 20.95
C ASP A 83 -11.59 21.51 20.85
N ASP A 84 -10.78 20.45 20.75
CA ASP A 84 -9.33 20.55 20.57
C ASP A 84 -8.96 21.26 19.27
N TYR A 85 -9.85 21.23 18.28
CA TYR A 85 -9.67 21.88 16.98
C TYR A 85 -10.42 23.20 16.86
N LYS A 86 -11.02 23.71 17.94
CA LYS A 86 -11.58 25.05 17.98
C LYS A 86 -10.53 26.06 18.47
N ILE A 87 -10.64 27.29 17.99
CA ILE A 87 -9.81 28.41 18.46
C ILE A 87 -10.72 29.61 18.69
N ASP A 88 -10.72 30.14 19.91
CA ASP A 88 -11.61 31.22 20.34
C ASP A 88 -13.10 30.95 20.02
N GLY A 89 -13.56 29.72 20.24
CA GLY A 89 -14.92 29.28 19.94
C GLY A 89 -15.23 29.08 18.44
N ILE A 90 -14.27 29.37 17.55
CA ILE A 90 -14.43 29.21 16.11
C ILE A 90 -14.04 27.78 15.69
N SER A 91 -14.95 27.11 14.98
CA SER A 91 -14.68 25.86 14.29
C SER A 91 -14.13 26.09 12.87
N ILE A 92 -13.57 25.06 12.26
CA ILE A 92 -12.91 25.11 10.94
C ILE A 92 -13.88 25.51 9.82
N GLY A 93 -15.17 25.24 9.97
CA GLY A 93 -16.17 25.46 8.92
C GLY A 93 -16.06 24.39 7.82
N SER A 94 -16.21 24.80 6.55
CA SER A 94 -16.28 23.83 5.42
C SER A 94 -14.96 23.16 5.05
N GLY A 95 -13.82 23.72 5.48
CA GLY A 95 -12.48 23.30 5.05
C GLY A 95 -12.08 23.79 3.65
N ASN A 96 -12.96 24.50 2.93
CA ASN A 96 -12.66 25.05 1.61
C ASN A 96 -11.94 26.39 1.70
N ALA A 97 -10.98 26.63 0.81
CA ALA A 97 -10.17 27.85 0.79
C ALA A 97 -10.99 29.15 0.54
N GLY A 98 -12.19 29.05 -0.03
CA GLY A 98 -13.09 30.18 -0.25
C GLY A 98 -14.04 30.48 0.92
N ASN A 99 -14.07 29.65 1.95
CA ASN A 99 -14.96 29.85 3.09
C ASN A 99 -14.33 30.82 4.10
N LYS A 100 -15.05 31.89 4.44
CA LYS A 100 -14.56 32.96 5.33
C LYS A 100 -14.19 32.43 6.72
N GLN A 101 -15.03 31.58 7.31
CA GLN A 101 -14.78 30.98 8.62
C GLN A 101 -13.53 30.09 8.60
N THR A 102 -13.35 29.27 7.56
CA THR A 102 -12.13 28.46 7.38
C THR A 102 -10.88 29.34 7.31
N LEU A 103 -10.92 30.44 6.57
CA LEU A 103 -9.78 31.37 6.49
C LEU A 103 -9.48 32.06 7.83
N GLU A 104 -10.51 32.46 8.56
CA GLU A 104 -10.37 33.05 9.88
C GLU A 104 -9.75 32.06 10.87
N TRP A 105 -10.30 30.85 10.94
CA TRP A 105 -9.80 29.77 11.77
C TRP A 105 -8.31 29.48 11.49
N LEU A 106 -7.92 29.38 10.22
CA LEU A 106 -6.53 29.14 9.82
C LEU A 106 -5.59 30.23 10.32
N LYS A 107 -5.99 31.51 10.22
CA LYS A 107 -5.17 32.63 10.70
C LYS A 107 -5.04 32.60 12.21
N LYS A 108 -6.14 32.42 12.96
CA LYS A 108 -6.13 32.37 14.42
C LYS A 108 -5.31 31.20 14.95
N TRP A 109 -5.48 30.01 14.34
CA TRP A 109 -4.70 28.83 14.70
C TRP A 109 -3.21 29.07 14.53
N TYR A 110 -2.79 29.62 13.39
CA TYR A 110 -1.38 29.95 13.16
C TYR A 110 -0.84 30.99 14.15
N SER A 111 -1.61 32.05 14.41
CA SER A 111 -1.24 33.10 15.38
C SER A 111 -1.12 32.57 16.81
N SER A 112 -1.84 31.50 17.17
CA SER A 112 -1.73 30.86 18.49
C SER A 112 -0.38 30.19 18.76
N GLY A 113 0.47 30.01 17.74
CA GLY A 113 1.73 29.26 17.84
C GLY A 113 1.57 27.74 17.93
N LYS A 114 0.34 27.22 17.93
CA LYS A 114 0.08 25.77 17.92
C LYS A 114 0.58 25.13 16.62
N PRO A 115 1.11 23.89 16.66
CA PRO A 115 1.41 23.16 15.45
C PRO A 115 0.13 22.92 14.63
N TRP A 116 0.27 22.86 13.31
CA TRP A 116 -0.86 22.52 12.44
C TRP A 116 -1.41 21.14 12.77
N PRO A 117 -2.74 20.96 12.85
CA PRO A 117 -3.35 19.65 12.96
C PRO A 117 -3.00 18.79 11.75
N TRP A 118 -3.01 17.47 11.95
CA TRP A 118 -2.62 16.48 10.95
C TRP A 118 -3.41 16.57 9.63
N PHE A 119 -4.64 17.08 9.66
CA PHE A 119 -5.51 17.21 8.49
C PHE A 119 -5.24 18.48 7.66
N ILE A 120 -4.37 19.38 8.11
CA ILE A 120 -4.02 20.60 7.37
C ILE A 120 -2.97 20.30 6.30
N LYS A 121 -3.35 20.53 5.05
CA LYS A 121 -2.46 20.39 3.89
C LYS A 121 -1.58 21.63 3.73
N ARG A 122 -0.42 21.62 4.37
CA ARG A 122 0.57 22.73 4.32
C ARG A 122 1.08 23.05 2.91
N SER A 123 0.93 22.12 1.98
CA SER A 123 1.23 22.33 0.55
C SER A 123 0.26 23.29 -0.15
N PHE A 124 -0.88 23.64 0.45
CA PHE A 124 -1.87 24.50 -0.18
C PHE A 124 -1.43 25.96 -0.15
N SER A 125 -1.72 26.70 -1.23
CA SER A 125 -1.31 28.10 -1.38
C SER A 125 -1.79 28.99 -0.23
N THR A 126 -2.98 28.73 0.31
CA THR A 126 -3.54 29.48 1.45
C THR A 126 -2.66 29.33 2.70
N ILE A 127 -2.26 28.10 3.04
CA ILE A 127 -1.41 27.84 4.20
C ILE A 127 -0.03 28.45 4.00
N ARG A 128 0.55 28.29 2.81
CA ARG A 128 1.86 28.88 2.49
C ARG A 128 1.87 30.40 2.59
N LYS A 129 0.78 31.07 2.16
CA LYS A 129 0.64 32.52 2.32
C LYS A 129 0.62 32.92 3.79
N ILE A 130 -0.10 32.16 4.63
CA ILE A 130 -0.14 32.37 6.08
C ILE A 130 1.26 32.17 6.69
N GLU A 131 1.99 31.15 6.25
CA GLU A 131 3.36 30.85 6.70
C GLU A 131 4.45 31.73 6.05
N GLY A 132 4.10 32.65 5.14
CA GLY A 132 5.08 33.49 4.42
C GLY A 132 5.97 32.74 3.40
N LEU A 133 5.63 31.50 3.05
CA LEU A 133 6.44 30.65 2.16
C LEU A 133 6.24 30.99 0.68
N LYS A 134 7.29 31.51 0.02
CA LYS A 134 7.30 31.82 -1.42
C LYS A 134 7.66 30.60 -2.29
N GLY A 135 7.28 30.63 -3.58
CA GLY A 135 7.63 29.60 -4.56
C GLY A 135 6.60 28.48 -4.78
N LYS A 136 6.79 27.68 -5.83
CA LYS A 136 5.93 26.54 -6.17
C LYS A 136 6.20 25.37 -5.21
N VAL A 137 5.14 24.68 -4.80
CA VAL A 137 5.27 23.43 -4.06
C VAL A 137 5.70 22.34 -5.03
N LYS A 138 6.86 21.72 -4.78
CA LYS A 138 7.20 20.46 -5.44
C LYS A 138 6.31 19.38 -4.82
N LYS A 139 5.24 18.99 -5.51
CA LYS A 139 4.44 17.83 -5.10
C LYS A 139 5.35 16.61 -5.21
N ILE A 140 5.53 15.90 -4.10
CA ILE A 140 6.27 14.64 -4.09
C ILE A 140 5.34 13.60 -4.72
N ILE A 141 5.65 13.22 -5.94
CA ILE A 141 5.10 12.00 -6.53
C ILE A 141 5.83 10.85 -5.83
N PRO A 142 5.12 9.82 -5.33
CA PRO A 142 5.79 8.63 -4.83
C PRO A 142 6.82 8.15 -5.86
N PRO A 143 8.08 7.92 -5.47
CA PRO A 143 9.16 7.61 -6.39
C PRO A 143 9.01 6.17 -6.92
N ILE A 144 8.04 5.94 -7.79
CA ILE A 144 7.86 4.66 -8.47
C ILE A 144 8.95 4.57 -9.53
N ARG A 145 9.83 3.58 -9.36
CA ARG A 145 11.03 3.41 -10.18
C ARG A 145 10.90 2.16 -11.03
N ASP A 146 10.30 2.31 -12.21
CA ASP A 146 10.11 1.21 -13.16
C ASP A 146 11.43 0.54 -13.56
N ASN A 147 12.54 1.28 -13.52
CA ASN A 147 13.88 0.72 -13.79
C ASN A 147 14.36 -0.29 -12.73
N LEU A 148 13.70 -0.40 -11.58
CA LEU A 148 13.98 -1.45 -10.61
C LEU A 148 13.36 -2.78 -11.00
N LEU A 149 12.46 -2.85 -11.98
CA LEU A 149 11.81 -4.08 -12.41
C LEU A 149 12.51 -4.67 -13.63
N SER A 150 12.57 -6.01 -13.70
CA SER A 150 13.04 -6.71 -14.89
C SER A 150 12.14 -6.46 -16.10
N GLU A 151 12.73 -6.54 -17.30
CA GLU A 151 11.99 -6.41 -18.56
C GLU A 151 10.92 -7.50 -18.72
N ASP A 152 11.19 -8.73 -18.26
CA ASP A 152 10.22 -9.83 -18.35
C ASP A 152 8.95 -9.53 -17.53
N PHE A 153 9.10 -8.99 -16.32
CA PHE A 153 7.95 -8.62 -15.50
C PHE A 153 7.16 -7.46 -16.14
N LYS A 154 7.85 -6.47 -16.72
CA LYS A 154 7.21 -5.37 -17.44
C LYS A 154 6.43 -5.88 -18.65
N LYS A 155 6.99 -6.80 -19.43
CA LYS A 155 6.30 -7.39 -20.60
C LYS A 155 5.03 -8.12 -20.21
N GLU A 156 5.07 -8.93 -19.14
CA GLU A 156 3.88 -9.60 -18.60
C GLU A 156 2.80 -8.56 -18.22
N LEU A 157 3.16 -7.52 -17.46
CA LEU A 157 2.24 -6.45 -17.08
C LEU A 157 1.70 -5.70 -18.30
N ASP A 158 2.55 -5.35 -19.25
CA ASP A 158 2.12 -4.64 -20.45
C ASP A 158 1.25 -5.52 -21.35
N SER A 159 1.29 -6.85 -21.19
CA SER A 159 0.34 -7.79 -21.82
C SER A 159 -0.97 -7.98 -21.02
N GLY A 160 -1.13 -7.30 -19.89
CA GLY A 160 -2.27 -7.42 -18.99
C GLY A 160 -2.11 -8.52 -17.93
N ARG A 161 -1.00 -9.27 -17.89
CA ARG A 161 -0.82 -10.37 -16.94
C ARG A 161 -0.01 -9.95 -15.72
N LEU A 162 -0.60 -10.07 -14.53
CA LEU A 162 0.14 -9.98 -13.27
C LEU A 162 0.61 -11.39 -12.90
N ASN A 163 1.90 -11.65 -13.01
CA ASN A 163 2.52 -12.93 -12.66
C ASN A 163 3.67 -12.71 -11.67
N ILE A 164 3.45 -13.08 -10.41
CA ILE A 164 4.48 -12.94 -9.37
C ILE A 164 5.75 -13.73 -9.70
N ARG A 165 5.64 -14.82 -10.47
CA ARG A 165 6.80 -15.63 -10.87
C ARG A 165 7.66 -14.93 -11.90
N ALA A 166 7.15 -13.91 -12.59
CA ALA A 166 7.94 -13.06 -13.48
C ALA A 166 8.64 -11.92 -12.72
N LEU A 167 8.16 -11.52 -11.53
CA LEU A 167 8.72 -10.41 -10.76
C LEU A 167 10.19 -10.67 -10.40
N SER A 168 11.06 -9.78 -10.84
CA SER A 168 12.47 -9.70 -10.41
C SER A 168 12.86 -8.24 -10.27
N VAL A 169 13.83 -7.97 -9.39
CA VAL A 169 14.35 -6.63 -9.15
C VAL A 169 15.75 -6.47 -9.73
N VAL A 170 15.96 -5.40 -10.49
CA VAL A 170 17.27 -4.99 -11.02
C VAL A 170 17.93 -4.07 -10.00
N CYS A 171 19.12 -4.45 -9.53
CA CYS A 171 19.88 -3.62 -8.62
C CYS A 171 20.44 -2.39 -9.34
N PRO A 172 20.14 -1.16 -8.88
CA PRO A 172 20.65 0.05 -9.51
C PRO A 172 22.17 0.24 -9.34
N SER A 173 22.78 -0.40 -8.34
CA SER A 173 24.21 -0.25 -8.04
C SER A 173 25.11 -1.19 -8.83
N CYS A 174 24.65 -2.41 -9.13
CA CYS A 174 25.49 -3.44 -9.77
C CYS A 174 24.83 -4.14 -10.97
N GLY A 175 23.61 -3.74 -11.36
CA GLY A 175 22.89 -4.33 -12.50
C GLY A 175 22.37 -5.76 -12.29
N THR A 176 22.68 -6.40 -11.16
CA THR A 176 22.20 -7.77 -10.86
C THR A 176 20.67 -7.79 -10.87
N THR A 177 20.08 -8.70 -11.65
CA THR A 177 18.65 -9.01 -11.59
C THR A 177 18.42 -10.15 -10.61
N SER A 178 17.54 -9.97 -9.64
CA SER A 178 17.32 -10.96 -8.58
C SER A 178 15.84 -11.23 -8.28
N LYS A 179 15.54 -12.50 -7.98
CA LYS A 179 14.27 -12.95 -7.39
C LYS A 179 14.18 -12.70 -5.89
N ALA A 180 15.20 -12.11 -5.30
CA ALA A 180 15.19 -11.80 -3.88
C ALA A 180 15.84 -10.47 -3.56
N VAL A 181 15.45 -9.91 -2.43
CA VAL A 181 16.12 -8.77 -1.80
C VAL A 181 16.32 -9.05 -0.33
N LEU A 182 17.39 -8.52 0.25
CA LEU A 182 17.65 -8.63 1.68
C LEU A 182 16.95 -7.51 2.43
N PHE A 183 16.32 -7.80 3.55
CA PHE A 183 15.67 -6.81 4.40
C PHE A 183 16.40 -6.71 5.74
N THR A 184 17.41 -5.85 5.75
CA THR A 184 18.35 -5.74 6.88
C THR A 184 17.98 -4.56 7.77
N SER A 185 18.17 -4.70 9.07
CA SER A 185 18.15 -3.57 10.00
C SER A 185 19.40 -2.70 9.87
N GLY A 186 19.26 -1.41 10.15
CA GLY A 186 20.32 -0.42 10.22
C GLY A 186 19.92 0.74 11.14
N GLY A 187 20.77 1.78 11.23
CA GLY A 187 20.58 2.87 12.20
C GLY A 187 19.26 3.66 12.05
N LYS A 188 18.69 3.71 10.84
CA LYS A 188 17.39 4.38 10.56
C LYS A 188 16.21 3.40 10.44
N GLY A 189 16.39 2.15 10.89
CA GLY A 189 15.43 1.07 10.79
C GLY A 189 15.77 0.08 9.65
N PHE A 190 14.77 -0.49 8.98
CA PHE A 190 14.97 -1.50 7.95
C PHE A 190 15.21 -0.91 6.55
N THR A 191 15.97 -1.63 5.73
CA THR A 191 16.28 -1.24 4.35
C THR A 191 16.40 -2.47 3.46
N ALA A 192 15.80 -2.40 2.27
CA ALA A 192 15.97 -3.41 1.24
C ALA A 192 17.34 -3.26 0.56
N ARG A 193 18.05 -4.37 0.36
CA ARG A 193 19.39 -4.42 -0.21
C ARG A 193 19.50 -5.50 -1.27
N CYS A 194 20.39 -5.27 -2.22
CA CYS A 194 20.74 -6.26 -3.22
C CYS A 194 21.44 -7.47 -2.58
N PRO A 195 21.03 -8.72 -2.89
CA PRO A 195 21.71 -9.90 -2.36
C PRO A 195 23.16 -10.06 -2.84
N SER A 196 23.45 -9.59 -4.05
CA SER A 196 24.80 -9.60 -4.65
C SER A 196 25.72 -8.54 -4.03
N CYS A 197 25.55 -7.26 -4.36
CA CYS A 197 26.46 -6.21 -3.90
C CYS A 197 26.16 -5.62 -2.50
N ARG A 198 25.08 -6.04 -1.82
CA ARG A 198 24.61 -5.49 -0.52
C ARG A 198 24.27 -3.99 -0.51
N GLY A 199 24.32 -3.32 -1.66
CA GLY A 199 23.90 -1.92 -1.83
C GLY A 199 22.41 -1.74 -1.55
N PRO A 200 21.99 -0.61 -0.95
CA PRO A 200 20.58 -0.31 -0.71
C PRO A 200 19.83 -0.15 -2.03
N ILE A 201 18.57 -0.58 -2.06
CA ILE A 201 17.66 -0.39 -3.19
C ILE A 201 16.61 0.63 -2.76
N GLU A 202 16.92 1.91 -3.00
CA GLU A 202 16.05 3.03 -2.67
C GLU A 202 14.71 2.94 -3.40
N ASP A 203 13.64 3.36 -2.73
CA ASP A 203 12.26 3.41 -3.24
C ASP A 203 11.67 2.07 -3.71
N LEU A 204 12.30 0.96 -3.33
CA LEU A 204 11.78 -0.36 -3.68
C LEU A 204 10.39 -0.60 -3.08
N ASN A 205 10.12 -0.12 -1.86
CA ASN A 205 8.81 -0.21 -1.24
C ASN A 205 7.71 0.45 -2.08
N PHE A 206 7.96 1.65 -2.60
CA PHE A 206 7.01 2.38 -3.44
C PHE A 206 6.73 1.63 -4.73
N THR A 207 7.79 1.10 -5.34
CA THR A 207 7.71 0.36 -6.61
C THR A 207 6.99 -0.97 -6.42
N LEU A 208 7.37 -1.78 -5.43
CA LEU A 208 6.70 -3.04 -5.12
C LEU A 208 5.25 -2.81 -4.71
N ARG A 209 4.96 -1.80 -3.89
CA ARG A 209 3.58 -1.46 -3.53
C ARG A 209 2.74 -1.09 -4.75
N TYR A 210 3.33 -0.42 -5.73
CA TYR A 210 2.62 -0.04 -6.93
C TYR A 210 2.25 -1.28 -7.76
N TYR A 211 3.17 -2.22 -7.95
CA TYR A 211 2.96 -3.35 -8.87
C TYR A 211 2.43 -4.63 -8.19
N CYS A 212 2.91 -4.93 -6.98
CA CYS A 212 2.68 -6.17 -6.23
C CYS A 212 2.50 -5.86 -4.74
N SER A 213 1.35 -5.27 -4.36
CA SER A 213 1.11 -4.76 -3.00
C SER A 213 0.75 -5.84 -1.96
N PHE A 214 0.89 -7.13 -2.26
CA PHE A 214 0.48 -8.23 -1.40
C PHE A 214 1.72 -8.93 -0.86
N ILE A 215 1.73 -9.17 0.45
CA ILE A 215 2.82 -9.84 1.17
C ILE A 215 2.24 -11.03 1.90
N VAL A 216 2.91 -12.18 1.77
CA VAL A 216 2.68 -13.37 2.59
C VAL A 216 3.90 -13.52 3.50
N PRO A 217 3.78 -13.25 4.81
CA PRO A 217 4.83 -13.54 5.78
C PRO A 217 4.79 -15.03 6.16
N ASP A 218 5.98 -15.62 6.36
CA ASP A 218 6.08 -16.91 7.03
C ASP A 218 5.91 -16.77 8.56
N SER A 219 5.79 -17.91 9.24
CA SER A 219 5.60 -17.96 10.70
C SER A 219 6.80 -17.41 11.47
N ASN A 220 8.01 -17.53 10.92
CA ASN A 220 9.22 -16.97 11.53
C ASN A 220 9.19 -15.43 11.55
N VAL A 221 8.72 -14.79 10.48
CA VAL A 221 8.59 -13.32 10.39
C VAL A 221 7.57 -12.80 11.40
N ILE A 222 6.43 -13.48 11.51
CA ILE A 222 5.38 -13.13 12.47
C ILE A 222 5.89 -13.31 13.91
N ASN A 223 6.47 -14.47 14.23
CA ASN A 223 6.97 -14.75 15.59
C ASN A 223 8.09 -13.78 16.02
N ARG A 224 8.91 -13.27 15.07
CA ARG A 224 9.95 -12.25 15.34
C ARG A 224 9.41 -10.82 15.49
N GLY A 225 8.13 -10.61 15.19
CA GLY A 225 7.46 -9.31 15.25
C GLY A 225 8.03 -8.28 14.28
N LEU A 226 8.50 -8.72 13.11
CA LEU A 226 9.27 -7.88 12.18
C LEU A 226 8.41 -6.83 11.49
N LEU A 227 7.22 -7.19 11.03
CA LEU A 227 6.33 -6.29 10.30
C LEU A 227 5.93 -5.09 11.17
N GLY A 228 5.54 -5.32 12.41
CA GLY A 228 5.23 -4.27 13.36
C GLY A 228 6.44 -3.39 13.68
N LYS A 229 7.66 -3.96 13.76
CA LYS A 229 8.89 -3.17 13.99
C LYS A 229 9.18 -2.27 12.80
N ASP A 230 8.97 -2.75 11.58
CA ASP A 230 9.05 -1.95 10.37
C ASP A 230 8.02 -0.83 10.37
N LEU A 231 6.74 -1.15 10.59
CA LEU A 231 5.62 -0.18 10.53
C LEU A 231 5.72 0.95 11.56
N GLU A 232 6.46 0.76 12.66
CA GLU A 232 6.78 1.82 13.61
C GLU A 232 7.93 2.72 13.17
N LYS A 233 8.97 2.14 12.55
CA LYS A 233 10.22 2.83 12.25
C LYS A 233 10.34 3.24 10.80
N SER A 234 10.44 2.26 9.90
CA SER A 234 10.84 2.46 8.50
C SER A 234 9.67 2.50 7.53
N LYS A 235 8.54 1.89 7.91
CA LYS A 235 7.30 1.89 7.14
C LYS A 235 7.49 1.37 5.71
N PHE A 236 8.39 0.40 5.53
CA PHE A 236 8.57 -0.25 4.24
C PHE A 236 7.26 -0.91 3.78
N PHE A 237 6.55 -1.57 4.70
CA PHE A 237 5.30 -2.27 4.43
C PHE A 237 4.03 -1.41 4.60
N GLU A 238 4.17 -0.09 4.74
CA GLU A 238 3.00 0.80 4.78
C GLU A 238 2.21 0.75 3.46
N ASP A 239 0.88 0.68 3.60
CA ASP A 239 -0.11 0.52 2.53
C ASP A 239 -0.07 -0.85 1.78
N PHE A 240 0.68 -1.83 2.26
CA PHE A 240 0.58 -3.21 1.76
C PHE A 240 -0.64 -3.94 2.32
N THR A 241 -1.07 -4.97 1.59
CA THR A 241 -2.00 -5.98 2.10
C THR A 241 -1.19 -7.18 2.59
N ILE A 242 -1.24 -7.42 3.90
CA ILE A 242 -0.62 -8.57 4.53
C ILE A 242 -1.64 -9.71 4.52
N LEU A 243 -1.33 -10.74 3.75
CA LEU A 243 -2.09 -11.97 3.69
C LEU A 243 -1.55 -12.93 4.74
N ILE A 244 -2.40 -13.41 5.65
CA ILE A 244 -2.04 -14.41 6.65
C ILE A 244 -2.63 -15.75 6.20
N PRO A 245 -1.81 -16.67 5.65
CA PRO A 245 -2.26 -18.04 5.38
C PRO A 245 -2.78 -18.69 6.65
N ALA A 246 -3.85 -19.47 6.54
CA ALA A 246 -4.43 -20.20 7.66
C ALA A 246 -3.41 -21.09 8.39
N VAL A 247 -2.46 -21.68 7.63
CA VAL A 247 -1.34 -22.46 8.18
C VAL A 247 -0.37 -21.61 9.00
N VAL A 248 -0.05 -20.39 8.56
CA VAL A 248 0.79 -19.44 9.31
C VAL A 248 0.06 -18.98 10.57
N ARG A 249 -1.25 -18.74 10.50
CA ARG A 249 -2.06 -18.42 11.70
C ARG A 249 -1.99 -19.55 12.72
N TYR A 250 -2.10 -20.80 12.27
CA TYR A 250 -1.99 -21.98 13.14
C TYR A 250 -0.60 -22.08 13.80
N GLU A 251 0.48 -21.93 13.02
CA GLU A 251 1.85 -21.99 13.53
C GLU A 251 2.23 -20.81 14.44
N CYS A 252 1.53 -19.69 14.30
CA CYS A 252 1.70 -18.49 15.11
C CYS A 252 0.76 -18.43 16.31
N ASP A 253 0.11 -19.53 16.69
CA ASP A 253 -0.58 -19.67 17.99
C ASP A 253 0.42 -19.79 19.16
N THR A 254 1.39 -18.88 19.19
CA THR A 254 2.44 -18.75 20.20
C THR A 254 2.34 -17.39 20.86
N LYS A 255 3.02 -17.19 22.00
CA LYS A 255 3.09 -15.88 22.68
C LYS A 255 3.64 -14.79 21.76
N GLY A 256 4.64 -15.11 20.93
CA GLY A 256 5.25 -14.17 19.99
C GLY A 256 4.28 -13.80 18.85
N GLY A 257 3.67 -14.80 18.24
CA GLY A 257 2.71 -14.61 17.14
C GLY A 257 1.47 -13.82 17.57
N LYS A 258 0.86 -14.15 18.72
CA LYS A 258 -0.28 -13.40 19.29
C LYS A 258 0.04 -11.92 19.49
N LYS A 259 1.22 -11.61 20.04
CA LYS A 259 1.66 -10.24 20.27
C LYS A 259 1.83 -9.47 18.96
N GLU A 260 2.38 -10.11 17.93
CA GLU A 260 2.53 -9.47 16.63
C GLU A 260 1.17 -9.29 15.93
N PHE A 261 0.27 -10.28 15.97
CA PHE A 261 -1.07 -10.12 15.40
C PHE A 261 -1.86 -9.00 16.06
N GLU A 262 -1.78 -8.84 17.39
CA GLU A 262 -2.38 -7.70 18.08
C GLU A 262 -1.84 -6.37 17.54
N ARG A 263 -0.53 -6.28 17.32
CA ARG A 263 0.14 -5.09 16.80
C ARG A 263 -0.21 -4.80 15.34
N LEU A 264 -0.27 -5.83 14.50
CA LEU A 264 -0.73 -5.71 13.12
C LEU A 264 -2.21 -5.31 13.06
N GLY A 265 -3.04 -5.82 13.97
CA GLY A 265 -4.43 -5.41 14.14
C GLY A 265 -4.56 -3.91 14.44
N LYS A 266 -3.71 -3.36 15.32
CA LYS A 266 -3.64 -1.91 15.58
C LYS A 266 -3.24 -1.11 14.34
N PHE A 267 -2.30 -1.58 13.53
CA PHE A 267 -1.94 -0.90 12.28
C PHE A 267 -3.02 -1.00 11.21
N ALA A 268 -3.73 -2.13 11.14
CA ALA A 268 -4.85 -2.32 10.24
C ALA A 268 -6.04 -1.43 10.61
N SER A 269 -6.35 -1.28 11.91
CA SER A 269 -7.49 -0.47 12.36
C SER A 269 -7.32 1.02 12.06
N ILE A 270 -6.09 1.53 12.03
CA ILE A 270 -5.77 2.90 11.61
C ILE A 270 -5.50 3.03 10.09
N GLY A 271 -5.67 1.95 9.33
CA GLY A 271 -5.53 1.93 7.88
C GLY A 271 -4.09 2.02 7.36
N ARG A 272 -3.07 1.76 8.19
CA ARG A 272 -1.66 1.76 7.78
C ARG A 272 -1.30 0.54 6.93
N ILE A 273 -2.00 -0.57 7.14
CA ILE A 273 -1.94 -1.79 6.33
C ILE A 273 -3.36 -2.33 6.13
N LYS A 274 -3.51 -3.28 5.21
CA LYS A 274 -4.66 -4.19 5.21
C LYS A 274 -4.20 -5.55 5.73
N LEU A 275 -5.03 -6.18 6.55
CA LEU A 275 -4.79 -7.53 7.07
C LEU A 275 -5.92 -8.42 6.57
N LYS A 276 -5.59 -9.53 5.91
CA LYS A 276 -6.56 -10.49 5.36
C LYS A 276 -6.07 -11.90 5.66
N GLU A 277 -6.92 -12.72 6.25
CA GLU A 277 -6.68 -14.16 6.33
C GLU A 277 -7.04 -14.84 5.01
N VAL A 278 -6.25 -15.84 4.61
CA VAL A 278 -6.44 -16.58 3.37
C VAL A 278 -6.32 -18.09 3.60
N GLY A 279 -7.15 -18.84 2.88
CA GLY A 279 -7.30 -20.28 3.08
C GLY A 279 -8.26 -20.63 4.22
N GLU A 280 -8.68 -21.89 4.25
CA GLU A 280 -9.57 -22.43 5.29
C GLU A 280 -8.76 -22.75 6.55
N PHE A 281 -9.23 -22.29 7.71
CA PHE A 281 -8.61 -22.60 9.00
C PHE A 281 -9.04 -23.98 9.51
N ASN A 282 -8.15 -24.96 9.39
CA ASN A 282 -8.40 -26.34 9.79
C ASN A 282 -7.22 -26.91 10.62
N PRO A 283 -7.20 -26.69 11.95
CA PRO A 283 -6.11 -27.14 12.83
C PRO A 283 -5.84 -28.64 12.76
N SER A 284 -6.88 -29.47 12.72
CA SER A 284 -6.75 -30.94 12.66
C SER A 284 -6.10 -31.42 11.36
N LYS A 285 -6.25 -30.67 10.27
CA LYS A 285 -5.54 -30.91 9.01
C LYS A 285 -4.07 -30.51 9.13
N PHE A 286 -3.79 -29.33 9.68
CA PHE A 286 -2.43 -28.80 9.79
C PHE A 286 -1.55 -29.61 10.74
N GLU A 287 -2.12 -30.15 11.82
CA GLU A 287 -1.41 -31.00 12.78
C GLU A 287 -0.88 -32.30 12.14
N LYS A 288 -1.60 -32.83 11.15
CA LYS A 288 -1.22 -34.05 10.42
C LYS A 288 -0.24 -33.79 9.29
N MET A 289 0.02 -32.53 8.94
CA MET A 289 0.93 -32.14 7.87
C MET A 289 2.37 -32.08 8.36
N THR A 290 3.27 -32.59 7.53
CA THR A 290 4.70 -32.33 7.65
C THR A 290 5.00 -30.83 7.52
N THR A 291 6.17 -30.41 7.99
CA THR A 291 6.62 -29.01 7.81
C THR A 291 6.68 -28.62 6.34
N GLN A 292 7.15 -29.53 5.46
CA GLN A 292 7.25 -29.27 4.03
C GLN A 292 5.86 -29.04 3.38
N GLU A 293 4.86 -29.84 3.74
CA GLU A 293 3.49 -29.65 3.23
C GLU A 293 2.91 -28.29 3.65
N ARG A 294 3.25 -27.82 4.86
CA ARG A 294 2.84 -26.51 5.36
C ARG A 294 3.54 -25.38 4.62
N ASP A 295 4.84 -25.51 4.37
CA ASP A 295 5.61 -24.55 3.55
C ASP A 295 5.08 -24.47 2.12
N ASP A 296 4.72 -25.61 1.52
CA ASP A 296 4.13 -25.68 0.19
C ASP A 296 2.78 -24.94 0.12
N LEU A 297 1.97 -24.96 1.19
CA LEU A 297 0.73 -24.17 1.27
C LEU A 297 1.02 -22.66 1.26
N ILE A 298 2.10 -22.22 1.91
CA ILE A 298 2.53 -20.82 1.85
C ILE A 298 2.94 -20.46 0.42
N MET A 299 3.70 -21.32 -0.27
CA MET A 299 4.11 -21.08 -1.66
C MET A 299 2.92 -21.02 -2.63
N LYS A 300 1.96 -21.94 -2.50
CA LYS A 300 0.71 -21.95 -3.29
C LYS A 300 -0.07 -20.66 -3.08
N THR A 301 -0.19 -20.22 -1.83
CA THR A 301 -0.83 -18.94 -1.50
C THR A 301 -0.15 -17.77 -2.21
N CYS A 302 1.19 -17.72 -2.23
CA CYS A 302 1.93 -16.67 -2.95
C CYS A 302 1.61 -16.65 -4.44
N ILE A 303 1.49 -17.82 -5.09
CA ILE A 303 1.19 -17.91 -6.52
C ILE A 303 -0.26 -17.52 -6.81
N GLU A 304 -1.21 -18.12 -6.10
CA GLU A 304 -2.66 -17.88 -6.27
C GLU A 304 -3.01 -16.41 -6.05
N GLU A 305 -2.40 -15.79 -5.04
CA GLU A 305 -2.65 -14.40 -4.68
C GLU A 305 -1.63 -13.44 -5.31
N ASN A 306 -0.77 -13.87 -6.25
CA ASN A 306 0.28 -13.03 -6.85
C ASN A 306 1.01 -12.13 -5.81
N ALA A 307 1.47 -12.77 -4.73
CA ALA A 307 1.97 -12.12 -3.53
C ALA A 307 3.47 -12.38 -3.33
N ILE A 308 4.16 -11.34 -2.86
CA ILE A 308 5.56 -11.41 -2.49
C ILE A 308 5.69 -12.20 -1.19
N LEU A 309 6.64 -13.12 -1.12
CA LEU A 309 6.95 -13.81 0.13
C LEU A 309 7.89 -12.97 1.00
N LEU A 310 7.64 -12.93 2.30
CA LEU A 310 8.54 -12.37 3.31
C LEU A 310 8.92 -13.51 4.27
N SER A 311 10.19 -13.89 4.30
CA SER A 311 10.62 -15.07 5.06
C SER A 311 11.94 -14.83 5.79
N ALA A 312 12.02 -15.34 7.01
CA ALA A 312 13.26 -15.40 7.79
C ALA A 312 13.85 -16.81 7.87
N ASP A 313 13.12 -17.82 7.38
CA ASP A 313 13.52 -19.22 7.34
C ASP A 313 14.37 -19.55 6.09
N ASN A 314 15.53 -20.16 6.27
CA ASN A 314 16.44 -20.44 5.14
C ASN A 314 15.91 -21.53 4.19
N GLN A 315 15.18 -22.51 4.71
CA GLN A 315 14.56 -23.56 3.89
C GLN A 315 13.44 -22.96 3.05
N VAL A 316 12.56 -22.17 3.68
CA VAL A 316 11.45 -21.50 2.97
C VAL A 316 11.97 -20.52 1.92
N LYS A 317 13.03 -19.75 2.22
CA LYS A 317 13.70 -18.87 1.24
C LYS A 317 14.20 -19.65 0.02
N GLY A 318 14.86 -20.78 0.24
CA GLY A 318 15.38 -21.64 -0.84
C GLY A 318 14.24 -22.22 -1.69
N LEU A 319 13.21 -22.73 -1.03
CA LEU A 319 12.01 -23.27 -1.67
C LEU A 319 11.32 -22.21 -2.54
N ALA A 320 11.09 -21.02 -2.02
CA ALA A 320 10.43 -19.93 -2.74
C ALA A 320 11.17 -19.52 -4.01
N VAL A 321 12.50 -19.39 -3.93
CA VAL A 321 13.33 -19.11 -5.11
C VAL A 321 13.22 -20.22 -6.15
N SER A 322 13.21 -21.50 -5.72
CA SER A 322 13.05 -22.63 -6.65
C SER A 322 11.67 -22.63 -7.35
N TRP A 323 10.63 -22.15 -6.68
CA TRP A 323 9.29 -21.96 -7.26
C TRP A 323 9.18 -20.68 -8.11
N GLY A 324 10.22 -19.83 -8.10
CA GLY A 324 10.28 -18.57 -8.83
C GLY A 324 9.53 -17.42 -8.14
N ILE A 325 9.18 -17.56 -6.87
CA ILE A 325 8.45 -16.55 -6.10
C ILE A 325 9.42 -15.44 -5.66
N PHE A 326 9.11 -14.19 -6.00
CA PHE A 326 9.90 -13.07 -5.49
C PHE A 326 9.85 -13.00 -3.96
N THR A 327 11.01 -13.00 -3.32
CA THR A 327 11.11 -13.15 -1.87
C THR A 327 11.94 -12.05 -1.22
N ILE A 328 11.41 -11.48 -0.14
CA ILE A 328 12.14 -10.58 0.75
C ILE A 328 12.77 -11.43 1.86
N PHE A 329 14.10 -11.54 1.84
CA PHE A 329 14.88 -12.30 2.80
C PHE A 329 15.13 -11.48 4.06
N VAL A 330 14.57 -11.92 5.17
CA VAL A 330 14.90 -11.42 6.51
C VAL A 330 16.09 -12.21 7.04
N PRO A 331 17.20 -11.54 7.44
CA PRO A 331 18.35 -12.19 8.06
C PRO A 331 18.01 -12.97 9.33
#